data_AF-A0A351K5J3-F1
#
_entry.id   AF-A0A351K5J3-F1
#
_cell.length_a   1.000
_cell.length_b   1.000
_cell.length_c   1.000
_cell.angle_alpha   90.00
_cell.angle_beta   90.00
_cell.angle_gamma   90.00
#
_symmetry.space_group_name_H-M   'P 1'
#
loop_
_entity.id
_entity.type
_entity.pdbx_description
1 polymer ?
#
loop_
_entity_poly.entity_id
_entity_poly.type
_entity_poly.pdbx_seq_one_letter_code
_entity_poly.pdbx_strand_id
1 'polypeptide(L)' 'GQITEPLREGNLIGNGPQVLSDIDMLGTDFAMGGPGTCGKDGQGVPVGTGQPTLRVSSMTIGGTAA' A
#
# COMPACT_ATOMS: atom_id res chain seq x y z
N GLY A 1 2.22 -16.22 -10.93
CA GLY A 1 2.57 -14.80 -10.76
C GLY A 1 2.42 -14.05 -12.06
N GLN A 2 1.23 -14.08 -12.66
CA GLN A 2 0.87 -13.25 -13.82
C GLN A 2 -0.37 -12.45 -13.42
N ILE A 3 -0.44 -11.18 -13.80
CA ILE A 3 -1.60 -10.32 -13.58
C ILE A 3 -2.68 -10.73 -14.59
N THR A 4 -3.94 -10.84 -14.14
CA THR A 4 -5.07 -11.27 -14.97
C THR A 4 -6.08 -10.14 -15.16
N GLU A 5 -7.29 -10.27 -14.62
CA GLU A 5 -8.36 -9.28 -14.70
C GLU A 5 -8.26 -8.20 -13.60
N PRO A 6 -8.73 -6.96 -13.89
CA PRO A 6 -8.87 -5.94 -12.87
C PRO A 6 -9.95 -6.30 -11.85
N LEU A 7 -9.68 -6.03 -10.58
CA LEU A 7 -10.65 -6.13 -9.49
C LEU A 7 -11.31 -4.78 -9.22
N ARG A 8 -12.52 -4.79 -8.63
CA ARG A 8 -13.17 -3.56 -8.15
C ARG A 8 -12.41 -2.98 -6.96
N GLU A 9 -12.73 -1.74 -6.60
CA GLU A 9 -12.17 -1.08 -5.43
C GLU A 9 -12.39 -1.88 -4.14
N GLY A 10 -11.38 -1.89 -3.27
CA GLY A 10 -11.41 -2.61 -2.00
C GLY A 10 -10.44 -2.01 -1.00
N ASN A 11 -10.79 -2.09 0.29
CA ASN A 11 -9.93 -1.64 1.37
C ASN A 11 -8.92 -2.73 1.74
N LEU A 12 -7.69 -2.34 2.03
CA LEU A 12 -6.68 -3.22 2.60
C LEU A 12 -6.54 -2.88 4.09
N ILE A 13 -6.47 -3.90 4.95
CA ILE A 13 -6.32 -3.72 6.40
C ILE A 13 -5.29 -4.67 6.98
N GLY A 14 -4.52 -4.19 7.96
CA GLY A 14 -3.50 -4.98 8.67
C GLY A 14 -2.92 -4.23 9.87
N ASN A 15 -2.15 -4.96 10.68
CA ASN A 15 -1.37 -4.38 11.76
C ASN A 15 -0.05 -3.83 11.20
N GLY A 16 0.25 -2.55 11.38
CA GLY A 16 1.40 -1.88 10.77
C GLY A 16 2.75 -2.60 10.99
N PRO A 17 3.18 -2.83 12.24
CA PRO A 17 4.42 -3.57 12.52
C PRO A 17 4.47 -4.97 11.91
N GLN A 18 3.36 -5.71 11.95
CA GLN A 18 3.30 -7.05 11.36
C GLN A 18 3.43 -6.99 9.84
N VAL A 19 2.68 -6.10 9.17
CA VAL A 19 2.74 -5.91 7.72
C VAL A 19 4.15 -5.55 7.26
N LEU A 20 4.86 -4.69 8.00
CA LEU A 20 6.25 -4.35 7.69
C LEU A 20 7.19 -5.57 7.83
N SER A 21 6.94 -6.43 8.83
CA SER A 21 7.72 -7.66 9.04
C SER A 21 7.41 -8.73 8.00
N ASP A 22 6.20 -8.70 7.42
CA ASP A 22 5.72 -9.64 6.40
C ASP A 22 6.18 -9.27 4.97
N ILE A 23 6.93 -8.17 4.82
CA ILE A 23 7.58 -7.81 3.55
C ILE A 23 8.75 -8.75 3.30
N ASP A 24 8.65 -9.56 2.24
CA ASP A 24 9.62 -10.62 1.95
C ASP A 24 10.33 -10.46 0.59
N MET A 25 9.95 -9.45 -0.20
CA MET A 25 10.64 -9.07 -1.43
C MET A 25 10.59 -7.56 -1.66
N LEU A 26 11.71 -7.02 -2.15
CA LEU A 26 11.87 -5.62 -2.57
C LEU A 26 12.40 -5.55 -4.00
N GLY A 27 11.83 -4.66 -4.80
CA GLY A 27 12.30 -4.28 -6.13
C GLY A 27 13.46 -3.28 -6.07
N THR A 28 14.05 -3.01 -7.24
CA THR A 28 15.14 -2.03 -7.42
C THR A 28 14.66 -0.72 -8.06
N ASP A 29 13.35 -0.58 -8.19
CA ASP A 29 12.60 0.44 -8.94
C ASP A 29 12.03 1.52 -8.02
N PHE A 30 12.84 2.04 -7.09
CA PHE A 30 12.39 3.09 -6.18
C PHE A 30 11.94 4.34 -6.94
N ALA A 31 10.75 4.84 -6.59
CA ALA A 31 10.26 6.12 -7.08
C ALA A 31 9.49 6.87 -5.98
N MET A 32 9.46 8.20 -6.10
CA MET A 32 8.54 9.03 -5.34
C MET A 32 7.15 8.98 -5.99
N GLY A 33 6.11 8.88 -5.17
CA GLY A 33 4.73 9.02 -5.60
C GLY A 33 4.35 10.48 -5.88
N GLY A 34 3.10 10.68 -6.30
CA GLY A 34 2.52 12.02 -6.41
C GLY A 34 2.48 12.72 -5.05
N PRO A 35 2.57 14.07 -5.02
CA PRO A 35 2.43 14.83 -3.78
C PRO A 35 1.06 14.55 -3.14
N GLY A 36 1.05 14.42 -1.82
CA GLY A 36 -0.15 14.19 -1.03
C GLY A 36 -0.31 15.22 0.09
N THR A 37 -1.42 15.13 0.82
CA THR A 37 -1.67 15.95 2.02
C THR A 37 -1.75 15.03 3.23
N CYS A 38 -0.90 15.27 4.23
CA CYS A 38 -1.00 14.61 5.53
C CYS A 38 -1.94 15.40 6.43
N GLY A 39 -2.93 14.72 7.01
CA GLY A 39 -3.89 15.28 7.95
C GLY A 39 -3.60 14.85 9.38
N LYS A 40 -3.55 15.80 10.33
CA LYS A 40 -3.48 15.51 11.77
C LYS A 40 -4.14 16.64 12.58
N ASP A 41 -5.03 16.28 13.50
CA ASP A 41 -5.70 17.23 14.41
C ASP A 41 -6.31 18.46 13.67
N GLY A 42 -6.91 18.22 12.50
CA GLY A 42 -7.51 19.24 11.64
C GLY A 42 -6.54 20.04 10.77
N GLN A 43 -5.23 19.83 10.91
CA GLN A 43 -4.21 20.46 10.07
C GLN A 43 -3.90 19.59 8.85
N GLY A 44 -3.75 20.22 7.68
CA GLY A 44 -3.30 19.58 6.44
C GLY A 44 -1.97 20.18 6.00
N VAL A 45 -0.97 19.34 5.71
CA VAL A 45 0.33 19.78 5.19
C VAL A 45 0.74 18.98 3.96
N PRO A 46 1.39 19.61 2.96
CA PRO A 46 1.89 18.90 1.79
C PRO A 46 3.03 17.95 2.19
N VAL A 47 2.96 16.71 1.70
CA VAL A 47 3.95 15.65 1.96
C VAL A 47 4.24 14.84 0.70
N GLY A 48 5.36 14.11 0.71
CA GLY A 48 5.69 13.10 -0.29
C GLY A 48 5.71 11.70 0.32
N THR A 49 5.47 10.68 -0.51
CA THR A 49 5.65 9.27 -0.17
C THR A 49 6.47 8.60 -1.28
N GLY A 50 7.17 7.51 -0.99
CA GLY A 50 7.99 6.80 -1.97
C GLY A 50 8.35 5.40 -1.50
N GLN A 51 8.42 4.47 -2.45
CA GLN A 51 8.76 3.07 -2.23
C GLN A 51 9.20 2.43 -3.56
N PRO A 52 9.97 1.33 -3.54
CA PRO A 52 10.06 0.44 -4.70
C PRO A 52 8.80 -0.42 -4.79
N THR A 53 8.71 -1.24 -5.84
CA THR A 53 7.77 -2.38 -5.80
C THR A 53 8.13 -3.29 -4.64
N LEU A 54 7.15 -3.75 -3.85
CA LEU A 54 7.37 -4.65 -2.72
C LEU A 54 6.29 -5.73 -2.65
N ARG A 55 6.61 -6.87 -2.03
CA ARG A 55 5.65 -7.93 -1.74
C ARG A 55 5.43 -8.03 -0.23
N VAL A 56 4.17 -7.94 0.18
CA VAL A 56 3.73 -8.34 1.51
C VAL A 56 3.19 -9.76 1.39
N SER A 57 3.72 -10.69 2.18
CA SER A 57 3.34 -12.11 2.09
C SER A 57 1.89 -12.39 2.51
N SER A 58 1.31 -11.56 3.38
CA SER A 58 -0.08 -11.69 3.84
C SER A 58 -0.72 -10.33 4.13
N MET A 59 -1.93 -10.10 3.61
CA MET A 59 -2.73 -8.91 3.89
C MET A 59 -4.22 -9.21 3.72
N THR A 60 -5.09 -8.61 4.54
CA THR A 60 -6.54 -8.77 4.38
C THR A 60 -7.05 -7.84 3.29
N ILE A 61 -7.72 -8.42 2.29
CA ILE A 61 -8.34 -7.70 1.18
C ILE A 61 -9.85 -7.64 1.40
N GLY A 62 -10.40 -6.44 1.59
CA GLY A 62 -11.82 -6.17 1.77
C GLY A 62 -12.61 -6.23 0.47
N GLY A 63 -12.64 -7.40 -0.18
CA GLY A 63 -13.43 -7.66 -1.37
C GLY A 63 -14.92 -7.85 -1.06
N THR A 64 -15.76 -7.66 -2.08
CA THR A 64 -17.23 -7.84 -2.00
C THR A 64 -17.70 -9.03 -2.81
N ALA A 65 -16.83 -10.00 -3.07
CA ALA A 65 -17.13 -11.15 -3.93
C ALA A 65 -18.49 -11.77 -3.55
N ALA A 66 -19.42 -11.71 -4.50
CA ALA A 66 -20.51 -12.66 -4.62
C ALA A 66 -19.96 -13.95 -5.21
#